data_AF-A0A3C0ZA28-F1
#
_entry.id   AF-A0A3C0ZA28-F1
#
_cell.length_a   1.000
_cell.length_b   1.000
_cell.length_c   1.000
_cell.angle_alpha   90.00
_cell.angle_beta   90.00
_cell.angle_gamma   90.00
#
_symmetry.space_group_name_H-M   'P 1'
#
loop_
_entity.id
_entity.type
_entity.pdbx_description
1 polymer ?
#
loop_
_entity_poly.entity_id
_entity_poly.type
_entity_poly.pdbx_seq_one_letter_code
_entity_poly.pdbx_strand_id
1 'polypeptide(L)'
;MAHRIYIYNTDKKDQDYFPHYLGEWNYVIPPLFLPLFAANPKAKGTLVYSEKEPGVRKLRALYDLLIHEYGLNSDALAMAAIGKLFDFLDGLPFDYFQLNASDVFNMSDVKHSQQAKDFAIEILEKNLLYEKAIEKQSLAELEFILVSAGYTSFLAMLELEWSNYGLGWWNRDAIDRLDNQFFEDQGLWGIRNAKGEVKVEASYQEIGTFECEGIAVIQKNELFGYLNRGGEEAIA
;
A
#
# COMPACT_ATOMS: atom_id res chain seq x y z
N MET A 1 -12.79 -6.13 21.71
CA MET A 1 -12.53 -4.97 20.83
C MET A 1 -11.43 -5.38 19.88
N ALA A 2 -11.54 -5.11 18.57
CA ALA A 2 -10.43 -5.42 17.67
C ALA A 2 -9.30 -4.40 17.90
N HIS A 3 -8.09 -4.87 18.17
CA HIS A 3 -6.93 -4.02 18.38
C HIS A 3 -6.21 -3.82 17.04
N ARG A 4 -6.17 -2.57 16.56
CA ARG A 4 -5.79 -2.23 15.18
C ARG A 4 -4.55 -1.35 15.13
N ILE A 5 -3.83 -1.48 14.02
CA ILE A 5 -2.77 -0.58 13.59
C ILE A 5 -3.27 0.13 12.34
N TYR A 6 -3.33 1.46 12.38
CA TYR A 6 -3.69 2.28 11.24
C TYR A 6 -2.44 2.88 10.60
N ILE A 7 -2.40 2.88 9.27
CA ILE A 7 -1.27 3.35 8.48
C ILE A 7 -1.72 4.58 7.70
N TYR A 8 -0.89 5.62 7.67
CA TYR A 8 -1.14 6.86 6.93
C TYR A 8 0.11 7.28 6.15
N ASN A 9 -0.07 8.10 5.11
CA ASN A 9 1.02 8.82 4.45
C ASN A 9 0.94 10.31 4.83
N THR A 10 2.05 10.90 5.26
CA THR A 10 2.05 12.24 5.86
C THR A 10 3.37 12.97 5.66
N ASP A 11 3.33 14.31 5.61
CA ASP A 11 4.51 15.14 5.79
C ASP A 11 4.79 15.29 7.29
N LYS A 12 5.96 14.81 7.72
CA LYS A 12 6.42 14.85 9.11
C LYS A 12 6.48 16.27 9.69
N LYS A 13 6.60 17.30 8.85
CA LYS A 13 6.71 18.71 9.27
C LYS A 13 5.36 19.35 9.52
N ASP A 14 4.45 19.24 8.55
CA ASP A 14 3.25 20.08 8.48
C ASP A 14 1.97 19.35 8.90
N GLN A 15 2.06 18.05 9.23
CA GLN A 15 0.90 17.20 9.56
C GLN A 15 -0.16 17.18 8.44
N ASP A 16 0.26 17.41 7.20
CA ASP A 16 -0.57 17.11 6.05
C ASP A 16 -0.68 15.60 5.88
N TYR A 17 -1.86 15.15 5.50
CA TYR A 17 -2.18 13.72 5.37
C TYR A 17 -2.74 13.43 4.00
N PHE A 18 -2.37 12.27 3.47
CA PHE A 18 -3.13 11.67 2.38
C PHE A 18 -4.55 11.41 2.90
N PRO A 19 -5.61 11.78 2.16
CA PRO A 19 -6.97 11.90 2.69
C PRO A 19 -7.64 10.57 3.06
N HIS A 20 -6.98 9.44 2.82
CA HIS A 20 -7.40 8.12 3.29
C HIS A 20 -6.29 7.50 4.15
N TYR A 21 -6.68 6.75 5.18
CA TYR A 21 -5.74 5.81 5.78
C TYR A 21 -5.37 4.76 4.71
N LEU A 22 -4.11 4.34 4.71
CA LEU A 22 -3.58 3.41 3.72
C LEU A 22 -3.97 1.97 4.05
N GLY A 23 -4.00 1.60 5.32
CA GLY A 23 -4.27 0.24 5.75
C GLY A 23 -4.71 0.18 7.21
N GLU A 24 -5.38 -0.91 7.56
CA GLU A 24 -5.85 -1.21 8.91
C GLU A 24 -5.56 -2.68 9.20
N TRP A 25 -4.66 -2.96 10.14
CA TRP A 25 -4.19 -4.32 10.41
C TRP A 25 -4.40 -4.72 11.87
N ASN A 26 -4.69 -5.99 12.10
CA ASN A 26 -4.97 -6.49 13.45
C ASN A 26 -3.66 -6.83 14.17
N TYR A 27 -3.49 -6.31 15.38
CA TYR A 27 -2.44 -6.59 16.36
C TYR A 27 -0.98 -6.30 15.96
N VAL A 28 -0.55 -6.71 14.77
CA VAL A 28 0.84 -6.65 14.31
C VAL A 28 0.92 -6.20 12.86
N ILE A 29 2.10 -5.74 12.45
CA ILE A 29 2.41 -5.53 11.03
C ILE A 29 2.46 -6.91 10.36
N PRO A 30 1.71 -7.15 9.26
CA PRO A 30 1.79 -8.40 8.52
C PRO A 30 3.25 -8.66 8.09
N PRO A 31 3.78 -9.89 8.20
CA PRO A 31 5.16 -10.19 7.86
C PRO A 31 5.60 -9.70 6.48
N LEU A 32 4.69 -9.72 5.52
CA LEU A 32 4.93 -9.24 4.15
C LEU A 32 5.33 -7.75 4.10
N PHE A 33 4.79 -6.91 5.00
CA PHE A 33 4.99 -5.45 4.97
C PHE A 33 5.94 -4.93 6.04
N LEU A 34 6.52 -5.78 6.90
CA LEU A 34 7.46 -5.31 7.92
C LEU A 34 8.63 -4.49 7.31
N PRO A 35 9.28 -4.92 6.20
CA PRO A 35 10.39 -4.16 5.64
C PRO A 35 10.02 -2.75 5.16
N LEU A 36 8.74 -2.54 4.79
CA LEU A 36 8.24 -1.23 4.35
C LEU A 36 8.42 -0.16 5.42
N PHE A 37 8.31 -0.52 6.70
CA PHE A 37 8.39 0.43 7.81
C PHE A 37 9.76 0.43 8.51
N ALA A 38 10.71 -0.37 8.04
CA ALA A 38 12.04 -0.48 8.66
C ALA A 38 13.03 0.62 8.24
N ALA A 39 12.62 1.54 7.38
CA ALA A 39 13.42 2.69 7.01
C ALA A 39 13.34 3.81 8.07
N ASN A 40 14.36 3.87 8.93
CA ASN A 40 14.51 4.89 9.97
C ASN A 40 13.26 5.06 10.88
N PRO A 41 12.63 3.99 11.38
CA PRO A 41 11.43 4.09 12.21
C PRO A 41 11.75 4.85 13.51
N LYS A 42 10.95 5.86 13.81
CA LYS A 42 11.11 6.72 14.99
C LYS A 42 9.76 6.98 15.65
N ALA A 43 9.72 6.80 16.96
CA ALA A 43 8.59 7.19 17.76
C ALA A 43 8.56 8.71 17.99
N LYS A 44 7.38 9.32 17.88
CA LYS A 44 7.08 10.70 18.27
C LYS A 44 5.73 10.72 18.97
N GLY A 45 5.73 10.98 20.28
CA GLY A 45 4.52 10.81 21.10
C GLY A 45 4.09 9.34 21.14
N THR A 46 2.86 9.06 20.75
CA THR A 46 2.27 7.71 20.70
C THR A 46 2.31 7.09 19.30
N LEU A 47 2.94 7.75 18.33
CA LEU A 47 2.97 7.35 16.92
C LEU A 47 4.39 6.93 16.52
N VAL A 48 4.49 6.09 15.49
CA VAL A 48 5.76 5.72 14.84
C VAL A 48 5.77 6.25 13.41
N TYR A 49 6.90 6.80 12.99
CA TYR A 49 7.11 7.32 11.63
C TYR A 49 8.28 6.62 10.98
N SER A 50 8.16 6.24 9.70
CA SER A 50 9.24 5.68 8.90
C SER A 50 9.29 6.33 7.51
N GLU A 51 10.46 6.33 6.88
CA GLU A 51 10.69 6.99 5.59
C GLU A 51 10.10 6.16 4.45
N LYS A 52 9.27 6.80 3.60
CA LYS A 52 8.54 6.15 2.51
C LYS A 52 9.49 5.53 1.49
N GLU A 53 10.27 6.33 0.79
CA GLU A 53 11.05 5.84 -0.35
C GLU A 53 12.06 4.74 0.02
N PRO A 54 12.87 4.87 1.09
CA PRO A 54 13.78 3.80 1.47
C PRO A 54 13.02 2.56 1.97
N GLY A 55 11.85 2.74 2.58
CA GLY A 55 10.96 1.66 2.99
C GLY A 55 10.41 0.88 1.80
N VAL A 56 9.92 1.58 0.78
CA VAL A 56 9.43 0.97 -0.47
C VAL A 56 10.55 0.19 -1.16
N ARG A 57 11.80 0.69 -1.16
CA ARG A 57 12.95 -0.06 -1.68
C ARG A 57 13.22 -1.36 -0.90
N LYS A 58 13.11 -1.35 0.43
CA LYS A 58 13.25 -2.57 1.26
C LYS A 58 12.15 -3.58 0.95
N LEU A 59 10.90 -3.13 0.81
CA LEU A 59 9.79 -3.99 0.43
C LEU A 59 10.00 -4.59 -0.97
N ARG A 60 10.45 -3.78 -1.93
CA ARG A 60 10.75 -4.24 -3.30
C ARG A 60 11.81 -5.34 -3.30
N ALA A 61 12.89 -5.18 -2.54
CA ALA A 61 13.91 -6.22 -2.41
C ALA A 61 13.38 -7.53 -1.82
N LEU A 62 12.42 -7.48 -0.88
CA LEU A 62 11.72 -8.69 -0.42
C LEU A 62 10.90 -9.29 -1.56
N TYR A 63 10.09 -8.50 -2.27
CA TYR A 63 9.27 -9.00 -3.38
C TYR A 63 10.12 -9.59 -4.52
N ASP A 64 11.28 -9.01 -4.83
CA ASP A 64 12.21 -9.57 -5.83
C ASP A 64 12.68 -10.97 -5.42
N LEU A 65 13.02 -11.16 -4.13
CA LEU A 65 13.36 -12.47 -3.58
C LEU A 65 12.18 -13.45 -3.67
N LEU A 66 10.96 -13.02 -3.30
CA LEU A 66 9.76 -13.86 -3.36
C LEU A 66 9.38 -14.25 -4.80
N ILE A 67 9.49 -13.31 -5.75
CA ILE A 67 9.24 -13.54 -7.17
C ILE A 67 10.22 -14.58 -7.71
N HIS A 68 11.50 -14.47 -7.37
CA HIS A 68 12.52 -15.43 -7.79
C HIS A 68 12.29 -16.81 -7.16
N GLU A 69 12.10 -16.87 -5.84
CA GLU A 69 11.93 -18.12 -5.08
C GLU A 69 10.70 -18.93 -5.55
N TYR A 70 9.59 -18.24 -5.85
CA TYR A 70 8.34 -18.89 -6.22
C TYR A 70 8.04 -18.88 -7.72
N GLY A 71 8.91 -18.30 -8.56
CA GLY A 71 8.70 -18.24 -10.01
C GLY A 71 7.46 -17.42 -10.42
N LEU A 72 7.15 -16.35 -9.70
CA LEU A 72 5.93 -15.54 -9.94
C LEU A 72 6.03 -14.69 -11.23
N ASN A 73 7.22 -14.56 -11.81
CA ASN A 73 7.46 -13.79 -13.03
C ASN A 73 6.66 -14.30 -14.24
N SER A 74 6.26 -15.56 -14.27
CA SER A 74 5.40 -16.13 -15.32
C SER A 74 3.89 -15.98 -15.06
N ASP A 75 3.49 -15.58 -13.85
CA ASP A 75 2.09 -15.34 -13.51
C ASP A 75 1.73 -13.88 -13.78
N ALA A 76 0.99 -13.66 -14.87
CA ALA A 76 0.56 -12.33 -15.29
C ALA A 76 -0.37 -11.64 -14.27
N LEU A 77 -1.21 -12.41 -13.56
CA LEU A 77 -2.11 -11.85 -12.54
C LEU A 77 -1.33 -11.45 -11.30
N ALA A 78 -0.38 -12.29 -10.87
CA ALA A 78 0.53 -11.97 -9.77
C ALA A 78 1.32 -10.69 -10.07
N MET A 79 1.96 -10.62 -11.24
CA MET A 79 2.78 -9.48 -11.62
C MET A 79 1.96 -8.19 -11.78
N ALA A 80 0.72 -8.28 -12.27
CA ALA A 80 -0.18 -7.12 -12.34
C ALA A 80 -0.57 -6.61 -10.94
N ALA A 81 -0.90 -7.50 -10.01
CA ALA A 81 -1.25 -7.13 -8.63
C ALA A 81 -0.06 -6.53 -7.87
N ILE A 82 1.13 -7.14 -8.00
CA ILE A 82 2.38 -6.65 -7.41
C ILE A 82 2.75 -5.29 -8.02
N GLY A 83 2.64 -5.14 -9.34
CA GLY A 83 2.87 -3.86 -10.02
C GLY A 83 1.99 -2.76 -9.44
N LYS A 84 0.69 -3.00 -9.37
CA LYS A 84 -0.29 -2.04 -8.81
C LYS A 84 -0.03 -1.70 -7.34
N LEU A 85 0.43 -2.66 -6.54
CA LEU A 85 0.85 -2.39 -5.16
C LEU A 85 2.00 -1.37 -5.12
N PHE A 86 3.03 -1.58 -5.94
CA PHE A 86 4.17 -0.66 -5.98
C PHE A 86 3.82 0.69 -6.60
N ASP A 87 2.96 0.72 -7.63
CA ASP A 87 2.45 1.98 -8.19
C ASP A 87 1.71 2.80 -7.15
N PHE A 88 0.88 2.15 -6.34
CA PHE A 88 0.20 2.76 -5.20
C PHE A 88 1.20 3.35 -4.19
N LEU A 89 2.18 2.56 -3.74
CA LEU A 89 3.15 3.00 -2.74
C LEU A 89 4.08 4.13 -3.28
N ASP A 90 4.52 4.02 -4.53
CA ASP A 90 5.37 5.02 -5.18
C ASP A 90 4.60 6.34 -5.36
N GLY A 91 3.32 6.25 -5.75
CA GLY A 91 2.42 7.38 -6.01
C GLY A 91 1.94 8.17 -4.79
N LEU A 92 2.23 7.71 -3.58
CA LEU A 92 1.90 8.42 -2.35
C LEU A 92 2.62 9.78 -2.28
N PRO A 93 1.95 10.90 -1.98
CA PRO A 93 2.52 12.24 -2.15
C PRO A 93 3.54 12.64 -1.09
N PHE A 94 3.55 12.01 0.09
CA PHE A 94 4.38 12.44 1.22
C PHE A 94 5.52 11.47 1.55
N ASP A 95 6.53 11.98 2.27
CA ASP A 95 7.79 11.28 2.52
C ASP A 95 7.76 10.26 3.66
N TYR A 96 6.69 10.21 4.46
CA TYR A 96 6.63 9.36 5.64
C TYR A 96 5.39 8.47 5.66
N PHE A 97 5.59 7.25 6.14
CA PHE A 97 4.52 6.45 6.72
C PHE A 97 4.37 6.78 8.20
N GLN A 98 3.13 6.93 8.65
CA GLN A 98 2.79 7.04 10.08
C GLN A 98 2.00 5.80 10.48
N LEU A 99 2.44 5.13 11.54
CA LEU A 99 1.77 4.01 12.17
C LEU A 99 1.15 4.47 13.49
N ASN A 100 -0.16 4.27 13.62
CA ASN A 100 -0.89 4.46 14.87
C ASN A 100 -1.34 3.09 15.39
N ALA A 101 -0.63 2.57 16.41
CA ALA A 101 -0.92 1.30 17.07
C ALA A 101 -1.51 1.51 18.48
N SER A 102 -2.08 2.69 18.77
CA SER A 102 -2.61 3.01 20.10
C SER A 102 -3.67 2.02 20.59
N ASP A 103 -4.46 1.45 19.69
CA ASP A 103 -5.45 0.42 20.06
C ASP A 103 -4.76 -0.84 20.57
N VAL A 104 -3.66 -1.27 19.94
CA VAL A 104 -2.83 -2.39 20.41
C VAL A 104 -2.16 -2.05 21.73
N PHE A 105 -1.68 -0.81 21.89
CA PHE A 105 -1.02 -0.37 23.12
C PHE A 105 -1.92 -0.43 24.36
N ASN A 106 -3.25 -0.34 24.20
CA ASN A 106 -4.20 -0.51 25.30
C ASN A 106 -4.19 -1.93 25.91
N MET A 107 -3.49 -2.91 25.32
CA MET A 107 -3.36 -4.27 25.86
C MET A 107 -2.34 -4.39 27.00
N SER A 108 -1.66 -3.30 27.36
CA SER A 108 -0.63 -3.26 28.39
C SER A 108 -0.76 -1.98 29.23
N ASP A 109 -0.35 -2.04 30.50
CA ASP A 109 -0.29 -0.86 31.39
C ASP A 109 0.93 0.05 31.12
N VAL A 110 1.81 -0.33 30.18
CA VAL A 110 2.96 0.50 29.78
C VAL A 110 2.47 1.77 29.08
N LYS A 111 3.12 2.91 29.34
CA LYS A 111 2.74 4.18 28.67
C LYS A 111 2.84 4.04 27.15
N HIS A 112 1.82 4.48 26.41
CA HIS A 112 1.79 4.41 24.94
C HIS A 112 3.01 5.05 24.27
N SER A 113 3.56 6.13 24.85
CA SER A 113 4.78 6.75 24.31
C SER A 113 6.03 5.88 24.45
N GLN A 114 6.06 5.00 25.46
CA GLN A 114 7.12 4.01 25.59
C GLN A 114 6.87 2.83 24.66
N GLN A 115 5.63 2.34 24.60
CA GLN A 115 5.24 1.28 23.65
C GLN A 115 5.51 1.68 22.18
N ALA A 116 5.30 2.93 21.79
CA ALA A 116 5.67 3.42 20.46
C ALA A 116 7.18 3.37 20.19
N LYS A 117 8.02 3.64 21.20
CA LYS A 117 9.49 3.50 21.08
C LYS A 117 9.87 2.05 20.94
N ASP A 118 9.30 1.20 21.78
CA ASP A 118 9.56 -0.25 21.78
C ASP A 118 9.11 -0.85 20.44
N PHE A 119 7.97 -0.42 19.90
CA PHE A 119 7.47 -0.84 18.60
C PHE A 119 8.39 -0.41 17.44
N ALA A 120 8.94 0.82 17.47
CA ALA A 120 9.92 1.25 16.49
C ALA A 120 11.22 0.42 16.55
N ILE A 121 11.66 0.04 17.76
CA ILE A 121 12.81 -0.85 17.98
C ILE A 121 12.49 -2.26 17.45
N GLU A 122 11.32 -2.80 17.77
CA GLU A 122 10.88 -4.12 17.31
C GLU A 122 10.88 -4.22 15.78
N ILE A 123 10.39 -3.19 15.09
CA ILE A 123 10.42 -3.12 13.61
C ILE A 123 11.87 -3.23 13.10
N LEU A 124 12.82 -2.51 13.70
CA LEU A 124 14.24 -2.58 13.33
C LEU A 124 14.83 -3.97 13.58
N GLU A 125 14.62 -4.52 14.77
CA GLU A 125 15.17 -5.80 15.19
C GLU A 125 14.65 -6.94 14.31
N LYS A 126 13.34 -6.98 14.05
CA LYS A 126 12.74 -7.98 13.17
C LYS A 126 13.22 -7.83 11.73
N ASN A 127 13.42 -6.60 11.24
CA ASN A 127 13.88 -6.36 9.88
C ASN A 127 15.31 -6.91 9.60
N LEU A 128 16.14 -7.11 10.63
CA LEU A 128 17.47 -7.72 10.48
C LEU A 128 17.38 -9.13 9.84
N LEU A 129 16.30 -9.88 10.10
CA LEU A 129 16.10 -11.20 9.48
C LEU A 129 15.78 -11.09 7.99
N TYR A 130 15.04 -10.05 7.58
CA TYR A 130 14.73 -9.78 6.17
C TYR A 130 15.97 -9.35 5.41
N GLU A 131 16.82 -8.50 6.01
CA GLU A 131 18.09 -8.11 5.41
C GLU A 131 19.01 -9.31 5.18
N LYS A 132 19.11 -10.22 6.17
CA LYS A 132 19.86 -11.48 6.01
C LYS A 132 19.25 -12.39 4.94
N ALA A 133 17.93 -12.49 4.87
CA ALA A 133 17.25 -13.30 3.86
C ALA A 133 17.53 -12.79 2.44
N ILE A 134 17.47 -11.48 2.25
CA ILE A 134 17.80 -10.80 0.98
C ILE A 134 19.29 -10.98 0.65
N GLU A 135 20.20 -10.78 1.60
CA GLU A 135 21.64 -10.97 1.38
C GLU A 135 21.98 -12.41 0.98
N LYS A 136 21.36 -13.39 1.63
CA LYS A 136 21.56 -14.82 1.36
C LYS A 136 20.78 -15.35 0.17
N GLN A 137 19.88 -14.54 -0.40
CA GLN A 137 18.91 -14.98 -1.41
C GLN A 137 18.15 -16.24 -0.95
N SER A 138 17.67 -16.24 0.31
CA SER A 138 17.00 -17.39 0.92
C SER A 138 16.00 -16.98 1.98
N LEU A 139 14.82 -17.62 1.99
CA LEU A 139 13.75 -17.35 2.95
C LEU A 139 13.91 -18.07 4.30
N ALA A 140 14.95 -18.90 4.49
CA ALA A 140 15.09 -19.74 5.69
C ALA A 140 15.06 -18.95 7.01
N GLU A 141 15.67 -17.75 7.03
CA GLU A 141 15.71 -16.87 8.21
C GLU A 141 14.32 -16.28 8.56
N LEU A 142 13.36 -16.33 7.63
CA LEU A 142 12.01 -15.78 7.79
C LEU A 142 10.97 -16.83 8.22
N GLU A 143 11.32 -18.13 8.22
CA GLU A 143 10.40 -19.20 8.59
C GLU A 143 9.78 -18.98 9.98
N PHE A 144 10.60 -18.61 10.96
CA PHE A 144 10.13 -18.35 12.33
C PHE A 144 9.12 -17.20 12.40
N ILE A 145 9.30 -16.15 11.59
CA ILE A 145 8.39 -15.01 11.54
C ILE A 145 7.04 -15.44 10.97
N LEU A 146 7.05 -16.23 9.90
CA LEU A 146 5.83 -16.73 9.25
C LEU A 146 5.03 -17.65 10.17
N VAL A 147 5.71 -18.61 10.81
CA VAL A 147 5.08 -19.54 11.76
C VAL A 147 4.44 -18.78 12.93
N SER A 148 5.14 -17.78 13.47
CA SER A 148 4.62 -16.94 14.55
C SER A 148 3.39 -16.11 14.12
N ALA A 149 3.29 -15.78 12.83
CA ALA A 149 2.15 -15.08 12.24
C ALA A 149 1.03 -16.02 11.75
N GLY A 150 1.20 -17.34 11.87
CA GLY A 150 0.21 -18.33 11.46
C GLY A 150 0.20 -18.67 9.96
N TYR A 151 1.28 -18.36 9.23
CA TYR A 151 1.43 -18.69 7.82
C TYR A 151 2.46 -19.81 7.60
N THR A 152 2.19 -20.68 6.63
CA THR A 152 3.08 -21.79 6.24
C THR A 152 4.18 -21.35 5.27
N SER A 153 3.91 -20.33 4.44
CA SER A 153 4.86 -19.73 3.51
C SER A 153 4.41 -18.32 3.12
N PHE A 154 5.30 -17.51 2.54
CA PHE A 154 4.90 -16.24 1.92
C PHE A 154 3.99 -16.48 0.71
N LEU A 155 4.22 -17.55 -0.07
CA LEU A 155 3.34 -17.90 -1.19
C LEU A 155 1.90 -18.12 -0.73
N ALA A 156 1.70 -18.89 0.35
CA ALA A 156 0.39 -19.11 0.94
C ALA A 156 -0.25 -17.81 1.45
N MET A 157 0.54 -16.82 1.87
CA MET A 157 0.04 -15.50 2.26
C MET A 157 -0.33 -14.64 1.02
N LEU A 158 0.44 -14.72 -0.06
CA LEU A 158 0.26 -13.95 -1.29
C LEU A 158 -0.97 -14.42 -2.09
N GLU A 159 -1.17 -15.74 -2.21
CA GLU A 159 -2.23 -16.35 -3.02
C GLU A 159 -3.63 -16.33 -2.40
N LEU A 160 -3.76 -15.87 -1.14
CA LEU A 160 -5.07 -15.65 -0.54
C LEU A 160 -5.86 -14.65 -1.39
N GLU A 161 -7.09 -14.99 -1.77
CA GLU A 161 -7.93 -14.14 -2.63
C GLU A 161 -8.03 -12.70 -2.11
N TRP A 162 -8.18 -12.54 -0.79
CA TRP A 162 -8.25 -11.24 -0.14
C TRP A 162 -6.89 -10.53 0.00
N SER A 163 -5.78 -11.28 -0.01
CA SER A 163 -4.43 -10.71 0.02
C SER A 163 -4.07 -10.13 -1.34
N ASN A 164 -4.46 -10.82 -2.42
CA ASN A 164 -4.22 -10.42 -3.81
C ASN A 164 -2.76 -9.98 -4.03
N TYR A 165 -1.82 -10.89 -3.71
CA TYR A 165 -0.37 -10.67 -3.77
C TYR A 165 0.12 -9.45 -2.97
N GLY A 166 -0.61 -9.09 -1.91
CA GLY A 166 -0.34 -7.97 -1.03
C GLY A 166 -1.21 -6.72 -1.29
N LEU A 167 -1.77 -6.55 -2.49
CA LEU A 167 -2.57 -5.37 -2.82
C LEU A 167 -3.82 -5.23 -1.95
N GLY A 168 -4.47 -6.36 -1.62
CA GLY A 168 -5.73 -6.38 -0.87
C GLY A 168 -5.61 -6.04 0.62
N TRP A 169 -4.39 -5.90 1.15
CA TRP A 169 -4.13 -5.42 2.52
C TRP A 169 -4.29 -3.91 2.69
N TRP A 170 -4.41 -3.19 1.59
CA TRP A 170 -4.46 -1.74 1.54
C TRP A 170 -5.89 -1.27 1.26
N ASN A 171 -6.18 -0.06 1.71
CA ASN A 171 -7.47 0.58 1.55
C ASN A 171 -7.75 0.80 0.05
N ARG A 172 -8.86 0.20 -0.42
CA ARG A 172 -9.29 0.29 -1.82
C ARG A 172 -9.51 1.73 -2.26
N ASP A 173 -10.05 2.59 -1.42
CA ASP A 173 -10.29 4.00 -1.77
C ASP A 173 -8.98 4.78 -1.88
N ALA A 174 -7.98 4.43 -1.06
CA ALA A 174 -6.64 5.01 -1.16
C ALA A 174 -5.96 4.62 -2.48
N ILE A 175 -6.04 3.34 -2.86
CA ILE A 175 -5.53 2.84 -4.14
C ILE A 175 -6.26 3.54 -5.29
N ASP A 176 -7.59 3.56 -5.24
CA ASP A 176 -8.43 4.11 -6.30
C ASP A 176 -8.15 5.59 -6.58
N ARG A 177 -8.00 6.38 -5.51
CA ARG A 177 -7.67 7.80 -5.61
C ARG A 177 -6.34 8.06 -6.33
N LEU A 178 -5.37 7.15 -6.20
CA LEU A 178 -4.08 7.28 -6.88
C LEU A 178 -4.10 6.66 -8.28
N ASP A 179 -4.90 5.62 -8.52
CA ASP A 179 -4.99 4.93 -9.80
C ASP A 179 -5.96 5.61 -10.79
N ASN A 180 -6.80 6.54 -10.33
CA ASN A 180 -7.82 7.22 -11.13
C ASN A 180 -7.80 8.74 -10.92
N GLN A 181 -6.67 9.37 -11.22
CA GLN A 181 -6.52 10.83 -11.15
C GLN A 181 -7.03 11.50 -12.43
N PHE A 182 -7.94 12.45 -12.28
CA PHE A 182 -8.37 13.29 -13.39
C PHE A 182 -7.26 14.28 -13.79
N PHE A 183 -7.06 14.44 -15.09
CA PHE A 183 -6.21 15.47 -15.66
C PHE A 183 -6.91 16.14 -16.84
N GLU A 184 -6.55 17.40 -17.09
CA GLU A 184 -7.05 18.17 -18.22
C GLU A 184 -5.92 18.35 -19.24
N ASP A 185 -6.22 18.09 -20.51
CA ASP A 185 -5.36 18.45 -21.64
C ASP A 185 -6.22 19.07 -22.76
N GLN A 186 -5.78 20.21 -23.26
CA GLN A 186 -6.48 20.99 -24.31
C GLN A 186 -7.98 21.25 -24.05
N GLY A 187 -8.40 21.42 -22.78
CA GLY A 187 -9.80 21.65 -22.42
C GLY A 187 -10.66 20.39 -22.33
N LEU A 188 -10.05 19.21 -22.41
CA LEU A 188 -10.70 17.91 -22.28
C LEU A 188 -10.13 17.15 -21.10
N TRP A 189 -10.96 16.33 -20.47
CA TRP A 189 -10.62 15.52 -19.32
C TRP A 189 -10.22 14.11 -19.71
N GLY A 190 -9.21 13.58 -19.02
CA GLY A 190 -8.75 12.20 -19.08
C GLY A 190 -8.44 11.65 -17.68
N ILE A 191 -8.02 10.39 -17.63
CA ILE A 191 -7.66 9.69 -16.39
C ILE A 191 -6.24 9.16 -16.51
N ARG A 192 -5.43 9.40 -15.49
CA ARG A 192 -4.08 8.84 -15.35
C ARG A 192 -3.87 8.25 -13.97
N ASN A 193 -2.89 7.36 -13.86
CA ASN A 193 -2.45 6.87 -12.56
C ASN A 193 -1.46 7.86 -11.91
N ALA A 194 -1.03 7.56 -10.68
CA ALA A 194 -0.11 8.41 -9.91
C ALA A 194 1.30 8.50 -10.50
N LYS A 195 1.68 7.59 -11.42
CA LYS A 195 2.92 7.69 -12.20
C LYS A 195 2.80 8.66 -13.39
N GLY A 196 1.60 9.15 -13.65
CA GLY A 196 1.29 9.99 -14.81
C GLY A 196 0.99 9.20 -16.08
N GLU A 197 0.89 7.88 -16.01
CA GLU A 197 0.54 7.03 -17.16
C GLU A 197 -0.95 7.22 -17.46
N VAL A 198 -1.24 7.58 -18.71
CA VAL A 198 -2.60 7.84 -19.17
C VAL A 198 -3.34 6.51 -19.31
N LYS A 199 -4.40 6.33 -18.52
CA LYS A 199 -5.34 5.20 -18.63
C LYS A 199 -6.44 5.50 -19.63
N VAL A 200 -6.89 6.75 -19.64
CA VAL A 200 -7.93 7.26 -20.52
C VAL A 200 -7.50 8.61 -21.06
N GLU A 201 -7.34 8.69 -22.37
CA GLU A 201 -6.92 9.92 -23.05
C GLU A 201 -7.91 11.06 -22.81
N ALA A 202 -7.38 12.28 -22.81
CA ALA A 202 -8.17 13.50 -22.65
C ALA A 202 -9.12 13.67 -23.85
N SER A 203 -10.37 13.23 -23.68
CA SER A 203 -11.35 13.15 -24.76
C SER A 203 -12.77 13.53 -24.34
N TYR A 204 -12.98 13.88 -23.07
CA TYR A 204 -14.30 14.20 -22.53
C TYR A 204 -14.41 15.68 -22.19
N GLN A 205 -15.55 16.28 -22.55
CA GLN A 205 -15.89 17.63 -22.08
C GLN A 205 -16.10 17.65 -20.56
N GLU A 206 -16.61 16.55 -19.98
CA GLU A 206 -16.83 16.41 -18.55
C GLU A 206 -16.69 14.93 -18.13
N ILE A 207 -16.08 14.70 -16.95
CA ILE A 207 -16.08 13.41 -16.24
C ILE A 207 -16.60 13.66 -14.82
N GLY A 208 -17.72 13.02 -14.48
CA GLY A 208 -18.26 13.05 -13.12
C GLY A 208 -17.41 12.24 -12.13
N THR A 209 -17.75 12.31 -10.84
CA THR A 209 -17.11 11.46 -9.84
C THR A 209 -17.49 9.99 -10.04
N PHE A 210 -16.54 9.07 -9.79
CA PHE A 210 -16.87 7.65 -9.75
C PHE A 210 -17.78 7.34 -8.55
N GLU A 211 -18.94 6.76 -8.83
CA GLU A 211 -19.85 6.24 -7.81
C GLU A 211 -19.26 5.00 -7.12
N CYS A 212 -19.94 4.49 -6.08
CA CYS A 212 -19.51 3.30 -5.34
C CYS A 212 -19.29 2.06 -6.23
N GLU A 213 -20.00 1.98 -7.36
CA GLU A 213 -19.86 0.90 -8.34
C GLU A 213 -18.67 1.08 -9.31
N GLY A 214 -17.94 2.20 -9.20
CA GLY A 214 -16.78 2.49 -10.04
C GLY A 214 -17.15 2.97 -11.44
N ILE A 215 -18.32 3.58 -11.59
CA ILE A 215 -18.84 4.17 -12.83
C ILE A 215 -18.95 5.69 -12.68
N ALA A 216 -18.55 6.43 -13.70
CA ALA A 216 -18.71 7.87 -13.80
C ALA A 216 -19.58 8.22 -15.02
N VAL A 217 -20.37 9.28 -14.91
CA VAL A 217 -21.05 9.89 -16.06
C VAL A 217 -20.02 10.71 -16.84
N ILE A 218 -20.05 10.60 -18.17
CA ILE A 218 -19.15 11.33 -19.07
C ILE A 218 -19.94 12.12 -20.11
N GLN A 219 -19.36 13.23 -20.56
CA GLN A 219 -19.82 13.96 -21.74
C GLN A 219 -18.75 13.91 -22.83
N LYS A 220 -19.12 13.41 -24.02
CA LYS A 220 -18.26 13.33 -25.22
C LYS A 220 -19.04 13.78 -26.44
N ASN A 221 -18.56 14.79 -27.14
CA ASN A 221 -19.21 15.32 -28.36
C ASN A 221 -20.70 15.66 -28.18
N GLU A 222 -21.04 16.33 -27.06
CA GLU A 222 -22.42 16.68 -26.67
C GLU A 222 -23.33 15.48 -26.31
N LEU A 223 -22.81 14.25 -26.38
CA LEU A 223 -23.49 13.03 -25.94
C LEU A 223 -23.08 12.67 -24.51
N PHE A 224 -23.98 12.00 -23.80
CA PHE A 224 -23.73 11.49 -22.45
C PHE A 224 -23.52 9.98 -22.47
N GLY A 225 -22.68 9.50 -21.58
CA GLY A 225 -22.38 8.09 -21.44
C GLY A 225 -21.87 7.74 -20.04
N TYR A 226 -21.36 6.52 -19.93
CA TYR A 226 -20.76 5.97 -18.73
C TYR A 226 -19.32 5.55 -19.01
N LEU A 227 -18.44 5.78 -18.03
CA LEU A 227 -17.04 5.37 -18.03
C LEU A 227 -16.74 4.61 -16.75
N ASN A 228 -16.09 3.45 -16.84
CA ASN A 228 -15.62 2.75 -15.64
C ASN A 228 -14.14 3.05 -15.34
N ARG A 229 -13.66 2.65 -14.15
CA ARG A 229 -12.27 2.83 -13.70
C ARG A 229 -11.22 2.09 -14.55
N GLY A 230 -11.66 1.13 -15.36
CA GLY A 230 -10.83 0.43 -16.34
C GLY A 230 -10.67 1.18 -17.66
N GLY A 231 -11.43 2.26 -17.86
CA GLY A 231 -11.45 3.03 -19.10
C GLY A 231 -12.45 2.53 -20.15
N GLU A 232 -13.32 1.59 -19.81
CA GLU A 232 -14.37 1.12 -20.72
C GLU A 232 -15.51 2.16 -20.76
N GLU A 233 -15.87 2.61 -21.97
CA GLU A 233 -16.92 3.60 -22.20
C GLU A 233 -18.16 3.02 -22.89
N ALA A 234 -19.33 3.56 -22.55
CA ALA A 234 -20.60 3.31 -23.25
C ALA A 234 -21.33 4.65 -23.44
N ILE A 235 -21.49 5.08 -24.69
CA ILE A 235 -22.08 6.38 -25.07
C ILE A 235 -23.39 6.15 -25.81
N ALA A 236 -24.40 6.97 -25.51
CA ALA A 236 -25.71 6.95 -26.16
C ALA A 236 -25.73 7.70 -27.49
#